data_AF-A0A8J9TE86-F1
#
_entry.id   AF-A0A8J9TE86-F1
#
_cell.length_a   1.000
_cell.length_b   1.000
_cell.length_c   1.000
_cell.angle_alpha   90.00
_cell.angle_beta   90.00
_cell.angle_gamma   90.00
#
_symmetry.space_group_name_H-M   'P 1'
#
loop_
_entity.id
_entity.type
_entity.pdbx_description
1 polymer ?
#
loop_
_entity_poly.entity_id
_entity_poly.type
_entity_poly.pdbx_seq_one_letter_code
_entity_poly.pdbx_strand_id
1 'polypeptide(L)'
;RLPENGVVFCKHMAKHSFLYDFQEEFFADDLNIKLIHKHLFLIRDPVAVLSSWGASDSVHGSSATPDEVGIVPMLSIFSALCSRPHRVRSIVSFLDSDELVKDPERTLGSVCEDLGIPYKESMMSWPSGPHACD
;
A
#
# COMPACT_ATOMS: atom_id res chain seq x y z
N ARG A 1 -21.51 -8.72 6.04
CA ARG A 1 -21.22 -8.00 7.31
C ARG A 1 -19.76 -8.25 7.62
N LEU A 2 -18.96 -7.19 7.76
CA LEU A 2 -17.61 -7.34 8.31
C LEU A 2 -17.76 -7.89 9.74
N PRO A 3 -16.92 -8.84 10.17
CA PRO A 3 -16.91 -9.28 11.57
C PRO A 3 -16.54 -8.09 12.48
N GLU A 4 -16.81 -8.22 13.78
CA GLU A 4 -16.28 -7.28 14.79
C GLU A 4 -14.76 -7.18 14.59
N ASN A 5 -14.25 -5.96 14.36
CA ASN A 5 -12.85 -5.68 13.97
C ASN A 5 -12.38 -6.26 12.62
N GLY A 6 -13.28 -6.44 11.66
CA GLY A 6 -12.93 -6.89 10.31
C GLY A 6 -11.95 -5.94 9.61
N VAL A 7 -10.87 -6.52 9.07
CA VAL A 7 -9.88 -5.81 8.25
C VAL A 7 -10.26 -5.95 6.78
N VAL A 8 -10.30 -4.83 6.06
CA VAL A 8 -10.44 -4.81 4.60
C VAL A 8 -9.12 -4.35 4.01
N PHE A 9 -8.58 -5.12 3.07
CA PHE A 9 -7.39 -4.77 2.31
C PHE A 9 -7.80 -4.20 0.95
N CYS A 10 -7.30 -3.01 0.64
CA CYS A 10 -7.53 -2.35 -0.64
C CYS A 10 -6.19 -2.01 -1.30
N LYS A 11 -5.84 -2.72 -2.38
CA LYS A 11 -4.65 -2.45 -3.19
C LYS A 11 -4.95 -1.34 -4.21
N HIS A 12 -4.10 -0.33 -4.25
CA HIS A 12 -4.20 0.76 -5.22
C HIS A 12 -2.83 1.10 -5.81
N MET A 13 -2.84 1.72 -7.00
CA MET A 13 -1.64 2.32 -7.59
C MET A 13 -1.58 3.80 -7.19
N ALA A 14 -0.39 4.28 -6.80
CA ALA A 14 -0.23 5.66 -6.36
C ALA A 14 -0.66 6.68 -7.43
N LYS A 15 -0.46 6.38 -8.72
CA LYS A 15 -0.91 7.24 -9.83
C LYS A 15 -2.43 7.42 -9.93
N HIS A 16 -3.21 6.57 -9.27
CA HIS A 16 -4.67 6.72 -9.17
C HIS A 16 -5.09 7.53 -7.93
N SER A 17 -4.16 8.22 -7.26
CA SER A 17 -4.43 9.04 -6.07
C SER A 17 -5.55 10.06 -6.28
N PHE A 18 -5.73 10.57 -7.50
CA PHE A 18 -6.79 11.52 -7.85
C PHE A 18 -8.22 10.96 -7.69
N LEU A 19 -8.38 9.64 -7.54
CA LEU A 19 -9.66 8.98 -7.26
C LEU A 19 -10.02 8.98 -5.76
N TYR A 20 -9.12 9.43 -4.90
CA TYR A 20 -9.25 9.34 -3.45
C TYR A 20 -9.11 10.71 -2.79
N ASP A 21 -9.99 10.97 -1.83
CA ASP A 21 -9.83 12.09 -0.91
C ASP A 21 -9.16 11.62 0.38
N PHE A 22 -7.84 11.85 0.46
CA PHE A 22 -7.06 11.50 1.65
C PHE A 22 -7.31 12.45 2.83
N GLN A 23 -8.01 13.58 2.65
CA GLN A 23 -8.37 14.46 3.77
C GLN A 23 -9.58 13.93 4.54
N GLU A 24 -10.56 13.35 3.83
CA GLU A 24 -11.87 12.93 4.39
C GLU A 24 -12.00 11.41 4.62
N GLU A 25 -10.90 10.69 4.84
CA GLU A 25 -10.93 9.22 4.96
C GLU A 25 -11.71 8.67 6.18
N PHE A 26 -11.97 9.48 7.21
CA PHE A 26 -12.61 9.02 8.44
C PHE A 26 -14.14 9.17 8.45
N PHE A 27 -14.74 9.60 7.35
CA PHE A 27 -16.18 9.80 7.28
C PHE A 27 -16.92 8.48 7.03
N ALA A 28 -17.81 8.11 7.95
CA ALA A 28 -18.78 7.03 7.76
C ALA A 28 -20.19 7.62 7.94
N ASP A 29 -21.08 7.34 6.99
CA ASP A 29 -22.49 7.78 7.06
C ASP A 29 -23.24 7.14 8.25
N ASP A 30 -22.78 5.97 8.70
CA ASP A 30 -23.36 5.23 9.84
C ASP A 30 -22.59 5.53 11.12
N LEU A 31 -23.26 6.16 12.08
CA LEU A 31 -22.72 6.53 13.39
C LEU A 31 -22.29 5.33 14.26
N ASN A 32 -22.67 4.10 13.88
CA ASN A 32 -22.27 2.87 14.59
C ASN A 32 -20.98 2.26 14.04
N ILE A 33 -20.41 2.82 12.96
CA ILE A 33 -19.21 2.31 12.32
C ILE A 33 -18.08 3.32 12.52
N LYS A 34 -17.01 2.88 13.18
CA LYS A 34 -15.76 3.64 13.27
C LYS A 34 -14.77 3.08 12.25
N LEU A 35 -14.41 3.89 11.25
CA LEU A 35 -13.36 3.54 10.30
C LEU A 35 -11.98 3.90 10.87
N ILE A 36 -11.03 2.97 10.74
CA ILE A 36 -9.64 3.16 11.12
C ILE A 36 -8.79 2.92 9.88
N HIS A 37 -8.23 3.98 9.33
CA HIS A 37 -7.39 3.91 8.14
C HIS A 37 -5.93 3.67 8.52
N LYS A 38 -5.31 2.73 7.80
CA LYS A 38 -3.89 2.41 7.90
C LYS A 38 -3.35 2.33 6.47
N HIS A 39 -2.27 3.05 6.21
CA HIS A 39 -1.64 3.12 4.90
C HIS A 39 -0.34 2.34 4.92
N LEU A 40 -0.16 1.46 3.93
CA LEU A 40 1.07 0.73 3.71
C LEU A 40 1.65 1.15 2.35
N PHE A 41 2.82 1.77 2.37
CA PHE A 41 3.55 2.15 1.18
C PHE A 41 4.52 1.05 0.79
N LEU A 42 4.27 0.37 -0.34
CA LEU A 42 5.25 -0.51 -0.97
C LEU A 42 6.28 0.36 -1.71
N ILE A 43 7.52 0.35 -1.23
CA ILE A 43 8.64 1.12 -1.78
C ILE A 43 9.72 0.19 -2.32
N ARG A 44 10.57 0.74 -3.19
CA ARG A 44 11.68 0.04 -3.81
C ARG A 44 12.76 1.04 -4.21
N ASP A 45 14.01 0.59 -4.34
CA ASP A 45 15.05 1.41 -4.94
C ASP A 45 14.62 1.95 -6.32
N PRO A 46 14.55 3.28 -6.51
CA PRO A 46 14.14 3.87 -7.78
C PRO A 46 15.07 3.49 -8.94
N VAL A 47 16.36 3.25 -8.69
CA VAL A 47 17.30 2.82 -9.74
C VAL A 47 16.95 1.40 -10.20
N ALA A 48 16.68 0.48 -9.27
CA ALA A 48 16.21 -0.86 -9.59
C ALA A 48 14.88 -0.87 -10.34
N VAL A 49 13.92 -0.01 -9.96
CA VAL A 49 12.62 0.12 -10.64
C VAL A 49 12.83 0.52 -12.11
N LEU A 50 13.55 1.61 -12.36
CA LEU A 50 13.83 2.10 -13.71
C LEU A 50 14.61 1.09 -14.55
N SER A 51 15.57 0.40 -13.94
CA SER A 51 16.38 -0.62 -14.61
C SER A 51 15.55 -1.84 -15.05
N SER A 52 14.49 -2.17 -14.29
CA SER A 52 13.56 -3.26 -14.63
C SER A 52 12.39 -2.84 -15.51
N TRP A 53 12.22 -1.54 -15.79
CA TRP A 53 11.03 -1.01 -16.48
C TRP A 53 10.79 -1.63 -17.86
N GLY A 54 11.86 -1.76 -18.65
CA GLY A 54 11.82 -2.34 -19.99
C GLY A 54 11.30 -3.79 -20.04
N ALA A 55 11.43 -4.53 -18.93
CA ALA A 55 10.88 -5.88 -18.83
C ALA A 55 9.35 -5.91 -18.72
N SER A 56 8.71 -4.77 -18.51
CA SER A 56 7.26 -4.60 -18.33
C SER A 56 6.65 -3.62 -19.35
N ASP A 57 7.35 -3.38 -20.47
CA ASP A 57 6.89 -2.48 -21.54
C ASP A 57 5.49 -2.82 -22.08
N SER A 58 5.11 -4.09 -22.09
CA SER A 58 3.78 -4.55 -22.50
C SER A 58 2.65 -4.12 -21.56
N VAL A 59 2.98 -3.73 -20.32
CA VAL A 59 2.03 -3.34 -19.26
C VAL A 59 2.09 -1.83 -19.00
N HIS A 60 3.29 -1.24 -19.00
CA HIS A 60 3.50 0.15 -18.59
C HIS A 60 3.82 1.10 -19.75
N GLY A 61 3.99 0.57 -20.97
CA GLY A 61 4.51 1.33 -22.09
C GLY A 61 6.00 1.63 -21.93
N SER A 62 6.61 2.12 -23.01
CA SER A 62 8.06 2.26 -23.14
C SER A 62 8.68 3.50 -22.45
N SER A 63 7.87 4.36 -21.80
CA SER A 63 8.34 5.58 -21.16
C SER A 63 8.16 5.53 -19.64
N ALA A 64 9.28 5.49 -18.90
CA ALA A 64 9.31 5.51 -17.44
C ALA A 64 9.24 6.95 -16.90
N THR A 65 8.10 7.63 -17.10
CA THR A 65 7.91 8.97 -16.54
C THR A 65 7.76 8.92 -15.01
N PRO A 66 8.13 9.97 -14.25
CA PRO A 66 7.98 9.99 -12.79
C PRO A 66 6.54 9.71 -12.31
N ASP A 67 5.54 10.11 -13.08
CA ASP A 67 4.12 9.85 -12.82
C ASP A 67 3.75 8.38 -13.06
N GLU A 68 4.26 7.76 -14.13
CA GLU A 68 4.02 6.34 -14.41
C GLU A 68 4.73 5.42 -13.40
N VAL A 69 5.96 5.76 -13.03
CA VAL A 69 6.71 5.07 -11.96
C VAL A 69 6.00 5.24 -10.61
N GLY A 70 5.21 6.31 -10.44
CA GLY A 70 4.36 6.52 -9.28
C GLY A 70 5.05 7.17 -8.08
N ILE A 71 6.33 7.56 -8.20
CA ILE A 71 7.09 8.19 -7.10
C ILE A 71 6.48 9.54 -6.72
N VAL A 72 6.16 10.38 -7.70
CA VAL A 72 5.59 11.71 -7.45
C VAL A 72 4.21 11.59 -6.79
N PRO A 73 3.24 10.83 -7.34
CA PRO A 73 1.97 10.58 -6.68
C PRO A 73 2.11 10.01 -5.26
N MET A 74 3.04 9.09 -5.06
CA MET A 74 3.29 8.47 -3.75
C MET A 74 3.74 9.49 -2.71
N LEU A 75 4.68 10.37 -3.08
CA LEU A 75 5.14 11.46 -2.22
C LEU A 75 4.01 12.44 -1.91
N SER A 76 3.15 12.76 -2.89
CA SER A 76 1.98 13.60 -2.68
C SER A 76 0.99 12.99 -1.68
N ILE A 77 0.70 11.68 -1.78
CA ILE A 77 -0.15 10.98 -0.79
C ILE A 77 0.49 11.05 0.59
N PHE A 78 1.78 10.69 0.69
CA PHE A 78 2.50 10.72 1.98
C PHE A 78 2.46 12.11 2.63
N SER A 79 2.73 13.16 1.85
CA SER A 79 2.67 14.55 2.31
C SER A 79 1.27 14.93 2.81
N ALA A 80 0.22 14.54 2.07
CA ALA A 80 -1.17 14.79 2.46
C ALA A 80 -1.55 14.07 3.76
N LEU A 81 -1.09 12.83 3.97
CA LEU A 81 -1.32 12.09 5.22
C LEU A 81 -0.54 12.68 6.40
N CYS A 82 0.70 13.11 6.17
CA CYS A 82 1.57 13.68 7.20
C CYS A 82 1.23 15.12 7.58
N SER A 83 0.54 15.88 6.73
CA SER A 83 0.09 17.24 7.07
C SER A 83 -1.10 17.25 8.05
N ARG A 84 -1.74 16.08 8.27
CA ARG A 84 -2.92 15.95 9.14
C ARG A 84 -2.58 16.22 10.61
N PRO A 85 -3.52 16.84 11.36
CA PRO A 85 -3.40 16.96 12.81
C PRO A 85 -3.23 15.60 13.48
N HIS A 86 -2.37 15.53 14.50
CA HIS A 86 -2.02 14.26 15.17
C HIS A 86 -3.24 13.46 15.64
N ARG A 87 -4.30 14.13 16.11
CA ARG A 87 -5.57 13.51 16.57
C ARG A 87 -6.33 12.71 15.50
N VAL A 88 -6.10 12.99 14.21
CA VAL A 88 -6.78 12.38 13.06
C VAL A 88 -5.76 11.90 12.03
N ARG A 89 -4.53 11.56 12.46
CA ARG A 89 -3.50 11.07 11.56
C ARG A 89 -3.61 9.55 11.47
N SER A 90 -3.73 9.03 10.25
CA SER A 90 -3.67 7.60 9.99
C SER A 90 -2.28 7.04 10.26
N ILE A 91 -2.24 5.74 10.57
CA ILE A 91 -0.98 5.00 10.65
C ILE A 91 -0.41 4.90 9.23
N VAL A 92 0.87 5.19 9.08
CA VAL A 92 1.61 5.08 7.82
C VAL A 92 2.81 4.18 8.05
N SER A 93 2.83 3.06 7.36
CA SER A 93 3.89 2.05 7.38
C SER A 93 4.54 1.94 6.01
N PHE A 94 5.78 1.45 5.98
CA PHE A 94 6.53 1.22 4.75
C PHE A 94 6.90 -0.25 4.64
N LEU A 95 6.73 -0.80 3.44
CA LEU A 95 7.19 -2.12 3.06
C LEU A 95 8.23 -1.95 1.97
N ASP A 96 9.50 -2.18 2.30
CA ASP A 96 10.56 -2.19 1.30
C ASP A 96 10.58 -3.54 0.58
N SER A 97 10.34 -3.52 -0.73
CA SER A 97 10.33 -4.73 -1.55
C SER A 97 11.70 -5.43 -1.61
N ASP A 98 12.81 -4.69 -1.50
CA ASP A 98 14.15 -5.27 -1.54
C ASP A 98 14.45 -6.00 -0.22
N GLU A 99 13.95 -5.50 0.92
CA GLU A 99 14.00 -6.20 2.21
C GLU A 99 13.03 -7.39 2.27
N LEU A 100 11.83 -7.24 1.70
CA LEU A 100 10.85 -8.31 1.62
C LEU A 100 11.38 -9.54 0.87
N VAL A 101 12.16 -9.32 -0.20
CA VAL A 101 12.78 -10.43 -0.96
C VAL A 101 13.91 -11.10 -0.16
N LYS A 102 14.66 -10.33 0.65
CA LYS A 102 15.80 -10.87 1.44
C LYS A 102 15.34 -11.68 2.64
N ASP A 103 14.36 -11.18 3.39
CA ASP A 103 13.85 -11.81 4.61
C ASP A 103 12.33 -11.57 4.73
N PRO A 104 11.53 -12.36 3.99
CA PRO A 104 10.08 -12.15 3.90
C PRO A 104 9.35 -12.34 5.23
N GLU A 105 9.73 -13.35 6.01
CA GLU A 105 9.08 -13.64 7.30
C GLU A 105 9.25 -12.48 8.29
N ARG A 106 10.50 -12.01 8.46
CA ARG A 106 10.80 -10.88 9.34
C ARG A 106 10.11 -9.60 8.86
N THR A 107 10.20 -9.31 7.56
CA THR A 107 9.68 -8.06 6.99
C THR A 107 8.16 -8.00 7.12
N LEU A 108 7.45 -9.09 6.78
CA LEU A 108 6.00 -9.18 6.94
C LEU A 108 5.59 -9.17 8.41
N GLY A 109 6.35 -9.81 9.29
CA GLY A 109 6.11 -9.76 10.74
C GLY A 109 6.15 -8.33 11.28
N SER A 110 7.17 -7.57 10.93
CA SER A 110 7.32 -6.15 11.32
C SER A 110 6.16 -5.29 10.80
N VAL A 111 5.77 -5.46 9.54
CA VAL A 111 4.64 -4.71 8.97
C VAL A 111 3.32 -5.08 9.63
N CYS A 112 3.11 -6.36 9.96
CA CYS A 112 1.91 -6.78 10.69
C CYS A 112 1.84 -6.14 12.08
N GLU A 113 2.97 -6.06 12.79
CA GLU A 113 3.09 -5.38 14.08
C GLU A 113 2.75 -3.88 13.97
N ASP A 114 3.35 -3.16 13.02
CA ASP A 114 3.08 -1.74 12.77
C ASP A 114 1.60 -1.48 12.44
N LEU A 115 1.01 -2.36 11.62
CA LEU A 115 -0.39 -2.30 11.24
C LEU A 115 -1.33 -2.83 12.33
N GLY A 116 -0.82 -3.43 13.41
CA GLY A 116 -1.63 -4.06 14.46
C GLY A 116 -2.58 -5.14 13.94
N ILE A 117 -2.15 -5.92 12.94
CA ILE A 117 -2.89 -7.06 12.38
C ILE A 117 -2.16 -8.37 12.70
N PRO A 118 -2.88 -9.50 12.84
CA PRO A 118 -2.23 -10.77 13.10
C PRO A 118 -1.45 -11.25 11.86
N TYR A 119 -0.18 -11.59 12.06
CA TYR A 119 0.59 -12.36 11.09
C TYR A 119 -0.07 -13.73 10.84
N LYS A 120 -0.01 -14.21 9.60
CA LYS A 120 -0.52 -15.53 9.23
C LYS A 120 0.52 -16.23 8.36
N GLU A 121 0.84 -17.48 8.69
CA GLU A 121 1.71 -18.34 7.87
C GLU A 121 1.26 -18.43 6.40
N SER A 122 -0.05 -18.32 6.15
CA SER A 122 -0.60 -18.30 4.80
C SER A 122 -0.13 -17.11 3.95
N MET A 123 0.47 -16.07 4.55
CA MET A 123 1.09 -14.96 3.83
C MET A 123 2.37 -15.39 3.09
N MET A 124 3.01 -16.48 3.52
CA MET A 124 4.25 -17.03 2.94
C MET A 124 4.01 -18.01 1.80
N SER A 125 2.77 -18.45 1.63
CA SER A 125 2.42 -19.46 0.63
C SER A 125 1.24 -18.96 -0.22
N TRP A 126 1.46 -18.82 -1.52
CA TRP A 126 0.38 -18.56 -2.47
C TRP A 126 0.35 -19.65 -3.54
N PRO A 127 -0.84 -19.99 -4.06
CA PRO A 127 -0.94 -20.88 -5.21
C PRO A 127 -0.19 -20.24 -6.39
N SER A 128 0.59 -21.04 -7.10
CA SER A 128 1.28 -20.59 -8.31
C SER A 128 0.27 -20.24 -9.39
N GLY A 129 0.55 -19.17 -10.14
CA GLY A 129 -0.29 -18.71 -11.25
C GLY A 129 -0.93 -17.34 -10.95
N PRO A 130 -1.65 -16.78 -11.93
CA PRO A 130 -2.37 -15.53 -11.73
C PRO A 130 -3.43 -15.68 -10.64
N HIS A 131 -3.69 -14.61 -9.88
CA HIS A 131 -4.84 -14.61 -9.00
C HIS A 131 -6.12 -14.68 -9.84
N ALA A 132 -7.15 -15.39 -9.36
CA ALA A 132 -8.41 -15.54 -10.08
C ALA A 132 -9.14 -14.20 -10.37
N CYS A 133 -8.67 -13.12 -9.75
CA CYS A 133 -9.20 -11.77 -9.86
C CYS A 133 -8.20 -10.76 -10.47
N ASP A 134 -7.06 -11.22 -11.01
CA ASP A 134 -6.13 -10.41 -11.84
C ASP A 134 -6.50 -10.47 -13.32
#